data_AF-A0A7C7DUB9-F1
#
_entry.id   AF-A0A7C7DUB9-F1
#
_cell.length_a   1.000
_cell.length_b   1.000
_cell.length_c   1.000
_cell.angle_alpha   90.00
_cell.angle_beta   90.00
_cell.angle_gamma   90.00
#
_symmetry.space_group_name_H-M   'P 1'
#
loop_
_entity.id
_entity.type
_entity.pdbx_description
1 polymer ?
#
loop_
_entity_poly.entity_id
_entity_poly.type
_entity_poly.pdbx_seq_one_letter_code
_entity_poly.pdbx_strand_id
1 'polypeptide(L)' 'MRWGAWRREGLHSSFHRSLETLLGVGLRAGFVIDGLEERAFPPDHPAGKNPLSWGGAFSEIPPVMVVRMRLAGRV' A
#
# COMPACT_ATOMS: atom_id res chain seq x y z
N MET A 1 -21.39 -11.37 10.64
CA MET A 1 -19.97 -10.97 10.58
C MET A 1 -19.85 -9.56 11.15
N ARG A 2 -19.26 -9.39 12.34
CA ARG A 2 -19.16 -8.08 13.02
C ARG A 2 -17.71 -7.61 12.92
N TRP A 3 -17.44 -6.68 12.01
CA TRP A 3 -16.13 -6.05 11.90
C TRP A 3 -15.99 -5.02 13.02
N GLY A 4 -15.11 -5.32 13.98
CA GLY A 4 -14.90 -4.51 15.18
C GLY A 4 -14.03 -3.28 14.93
N ALA A 5 -14.46 -2.18 15.55
CA ALA A 5 -13.65 -1.07 16.07
C ALA A 5 -12.64 -0.41 15.12
N TRP A 6 -13.11 0.68 14.49
CA TRP A 6 -12.25 1.76 14.01
C TRP A 6 -11.48 2.36 15.20
N ARG A 7 -10.25 1.88 15.45
CA ARG A 7 -9.33 2.52 16.38
C ARG A 7 -8.89 3.84 15.74
N ARG A 8 -9.49 4.95 16.19
CA ARG A 8 -8.97 6.29 15.98
C ARG A 8 -7.71 6.43 16.83
N GLU A 9 -6.55 6.39 16.21
CA GLU A 9 -5.29 6.77 16.85
C GLU A 9 -4.56 7.77 15.93
N GLY A 10 -4.52 9.03 16.38
CA GLY A 10 -3.52 10.03 15.97
C GLY A 10 -3.82 10.86 14.71
N LEU A 11 -3.22 12.06 14.69
CA LEU A 11 -3.08 13.00 13.58
C LEU A 11 -2.26 12.44 12.39
N HIS A 12 -2.43 11.16 12.06
CA HIS A 12 -1.79 10.58 10.89
C HIS A 12 -2.69 10.81 9.68
N SER A 13 -2.20 11.58 8.71
CA SER A 13 -2.88 11.83 7.42
C SER A 13 -3.06 10.57 6.57
N SER A 14 -2.52 9.43 7.01
CA SER A 14 -2.49 8.16 6.28
C SER A 14 -3.33 7.10 6.98
N PHE A 15 -4.18 6.41 6.21
CA PHE A 15 -4.91 5.23 6.68
C PHE A 15 -3.98 4.03 6.74
N HIS A 16 -3.22 3.91 7.83
CA HIS A 16 -2.35 2.77 8.04
C HIS A 16 -3.16 1.46 8.17
N ARG A 17 -2.76 0.44 7.40
CA ARG A 17 -3.25 -0.94 7.45
C ARG A 17 -2.07 -1.87 7.23
N SER A 18 -2.01 -2.98 7.96
CA SER A 18 -0.98 -4.00 7.72
C SER A 18 -1.18 -4.67 6.35
N LEU A 19 -0.08 -5.15 5.75
CA LEU A 19 -0.15 -5.95 4.51
C LEU A 19 -1.02 -7.18 4.70
N GLU A 20 -0.98 -7.81 5.87
CA GLU A 20 -1.86 -8.92 6.22
C GLU A 20 -3.35 -8.53 6.09
N THR A 21 -3.73 -7.34 6.56
CA THR A 21 -5.10 -6.85 6.47
C THR A 21 -5.51 -6.64 5.01
N LEU A 22 -4.64 -5.99 4.22
CA LEU A 22 -4.92 -5.65 2.82
C LEU A 22 -4.92 -6.89 1.91
N LEU A 23 -3.86 -7.69 1.98
CA LEU A 23 -3.63 -8.82 1.09
C LEU A 23 -4.40 -10.07 1.53
N GLY A 24 -4.65 -10.23 2.83
CA GLY A 24 -5.34 -11.39 3.38
C GLY A 24 -6.76 -11.57 2.85
N VAL A 25 -7.43 -10.50 2.41
CA VAL A 25 -8.76 -10.60 1.77
C VAL A 25 -8.69 -11.43 0.48
N GLY A 26 -7.73 -11.13 -0.41
CA GLY A 26 -7.55 -11.86 -1.65
C GLY A 26 -7.02 -13.28 -1.44
N LEU A 27 -6.04 -13.43 -0.55
CA LEU A 27 -5.45 -14.74 -0.25
C LEU A 27 -6.50 -15.72 0.31
N ARG A 28 -7.36 -15.28 1.24
CA ARG A 28 -8.46 -16.11 1.76
C ARG A 28 -9.53 -16.42 0.72
N ALA A 29 -9.66 -15.60 -0.31
CA ALA A 29 -10.56 -15.83 -1.44
C ALA A 29 -9.96 -16.77 -2.51
N GLY A 30 -8.79 -17.37 -2.26
CA GLY A 30 -8.15 -18.31 -3.19
C GLY A 30 -7.35 -17.64 -4.29
N PHE A 31 -7.09 -16.33 -4.20
CA PHE A 31 -6.15 -15.68 -5.09
C PHE A 31 -4.71 -15.91 -4.64
N VAL A 32 -3.80 -15.93 -5.60
CA VAL A 32 -2.35 -15.90 -5.37
C VAL A 32 -1.78 -14.59 -5.90
N ILE A 33 -0.74 -14.11 -5.25
CA ILE A 33 0.04 -12.96 -5.72
C ILE A 33 1.01 -13.45 -6.79
N ASP A 34 0.99 -12.81 -7.96
CA ASP A 34 1.90 -13.12 -9.06
C ASP A 34 2.63 -11.88 -9.61
N GLY A 35 2.51 -10.76 -8.90
CA GLY A 35 3.23 -9.52 -9.17
C GLY A 35 3.12 -8.58 -7.97
N LEU A 36 4.25 -8.00 -7.59
CA LEU A 36 4.35 -6.98 -6.55
C LEU A 36 5.40 -5.96 -6.97
N GLU A 37 5.03 -4.68 -6.96
CA GLU A 37 5.93 -3.57 -7.26
C GLU A 37 5.77 -2.49 -6.19
N GLU A 38 6.90 -2.06 -5.63
CA GLU A 38 6.99 -0.91 -4.73
C GLU A 38 7.71 0.21 -5.48
N ARG A 39 6.98 1.28 -5.82
CA ARG A 39 7.53 2.34 -6.66
C ARG A 39 7.70 3.62 -5.87
N ALA A 40 8.95 4.02 -5.66
CA ALA A 40 9.31 5.33 -5.14
C ALA A 40 9.34 6.40 -6.24
N PHE A 41 9.22 7.67 -5.83
CA PHE A 41 9.51 8.80 -6.72
C PHE A 41 11.01 8.78 -7.10
N PRO A 42 11.37 9.08 -8.36
CA PRO A 42 12.77 9.27 -8.75
C PRO A 42 13.48 10.30 -7.86
N PRO A 43 14.80 10.16 -7.60
CA PRO A 43 15.55 11.10 -6.76
C PRO A 43 15.51 12.55 -7.26
N ASP A 44 15.33 12.76 -8.55
CA ASP A 44 15.21 14.06 -9.22
C ASP A 44 13.77 14.59 -9.29
N HIS A 45 12.79 13.86 -8.75
CA HIS A 45 11.40 14.31 -8.74
C HIS A 45 11.24 15.54 -7.85
N PRO A 46 10.68 16.66 -8.36
CA PRO A 46 10.52 17.88 -7.57
C PRO A 46 9.54 17.63 -6.42
N ALA A 47 9.90 18.08 -5.22
CA ALA A 47 8.94 18.14 -4.13
C ALA A 47 7.84 19.16 -4.44
N GLY A 48 6.65 18.94 -3.91
CA GLY A 48 5.57 19.92 -3.92
C GLY A 48 5.89 21.14 -3.05
N LYS A 49 4.96 22.11 -3.00
CA LYS A 49 5.14 23.38 -2.28
C LYS A 49 5.29 23.26 -0.75
N ASN A 50 5.09 22.07 -0.18
CA ASN A 50 5.14 21.81 1.26
C ASN A 50 6.37 20.92 1.58
N PRO A 51 7.16 21.23 2.63
CA PRO A 51 8.27 20.37 3.09
C PRO A 51 7.92 18.90 3.35
N LEU A 52 6.66 18.58 3.64
CA LEU A 52 6.16 17.22 3.88
C LEU A 52 5.53 16.56 2.64
N SER A 53 5.67 17.17 1.47
CA SER A 53 5.16 16.58 0.23
C SER A 53 6.06 15.44 -0.26
N TRP A 54 5.45 14.42 -0.85
CA TRP A 54 6.20 13.37 -1.51
C TRP A 54 7.05 13.93 -2.67
N GLY A 55 8.26 13.40 -2.84
CA GLY A 55 9.21 13.81 -3.86
C GLY A 55 10.55 13.08 -3.72
N GLY A 56 11.57 13.50 -4.46
CA GLY A 56 12.87 12.82 -4.49
C GLY A 56 13.57 12.66 -3.13
N ALA A 57 13.29 13.56 -2.17
CA ALA A 57 13.80 13.46 -0.79
C ALA A 57 13.34 12.18 -0.04
N PHE A 58 12.28 11.53 -0.52
CA PHE A 58 11.74 10.28 0.03
C PHE A 58 11.87 9.12 -0.95
N SER A 59 12.86 9.15 -1.86
CA SER A 59 13.05 8.10 -2.88
C SER A 59 13.34 6.71 -2.30
N GLU A 60 13.71 6.62 -1.01
CA GLU A 60 13.91 5.36 -0.30
C GLU A 60 12.62 4.77 0.29
N ILE A 61 11.54 5.56 0.34
CA ILE A 61 10.26 5.16 0.94
C ILE A 61 9.21 5.13 -0.17
N PRO A 62 8.84 3.95 -0.69
CA PRO A 62 7.86 3.86 -1.76
C PRO A 62 6.47 4.30 -1.25
N PRO A 63 5.88 5.36 -1.81
CA PRO A 63 4.56 5.84 -1.40
C PRO A 63 3.42 5.02 -2.03
N VAL A 64 3.74 4.20 -3.03
CA VAL A 64 2.77 3.37 -3.76
C VAL A 64 3.28 1.94 -3.83
N MET A 65 2.39 1.01 -3.53
CA MET A 65 2.57 -0.42 -3.75
C MET A 65 1.47 -0.92 -4.70
N VAL A 66 1.86 -1.62 -5.76
CA VAL A 66 0.97 -2.27 -6.71
C VAL A 66 1.08 -3.78 -6.51
N VAL A 67 -0.05 -4.45 -6.34
CA VAL A 67 -0.11 -5.91 -6.19
C VAL A 67 -1.08 -6.48 -7.21
N ARG A 68 -0.60 -7.45 -8.00
CA ARG A 68 -1.42 -8.23 -8.92
C ARG A 68 -1.74 -9.58 -8.30
N MET A 69 -3.01 -9.94 -8.38
CA MET A 69 -3.54 -11.19 -7.87
C MET A 69 -4.29 -11.92 -8.98
N ARG A 70 -4.16 -13.25 -9.02
CA ARG A 70 -4.92 -14.12 -9.91
C ARG A 70 -5.57 -15.26 -9.12
N LEU A 71 -6.73 -15.73 -9.56
CA LEU A 71 -7.40 -16.86 -8.93
C LEU A 71 -6.59 -18.14 -9.14
N ALA A 72 -6.30 -18.88 -8.07
CA ALA A 72 -5.64 -20.18 -8.18
C ALA A 72 -6.63 -21.19 -8.81
N GLY A 73 -6.31 -21.72 -9.99
CA GLY A 73 -7.07 -22.81 -10.62
C GLY A 73 -8.02 -22.44 -11.77
N ARG A 74 -7.95 -21.22 -12.34
CA ARG A 74 -8.45 -20.98 -13.71
C ARG A 74 -7.29 -21.15 -14.68
N VAL A 75 -7.19 -22.35 -15.25
CA VAL A 75 -6.49 -22.61 -16.52
C VAL A 75 -7.50 -22.38 -17.64
#